data_AF-A0A5J5EA31-F1
#
_entry.id   AF-A0A5J5EA31-F1
#
_cell.length_a   1.000
_cell.length_b   1.000
_cell.length_c   1.000
_cell.angle_alpha   90.00
_cell.angle_beta   90.00
_cell.angle_gamma   90.00
#
_symmetry.space_group_name_H-M   'P 1'
#
loop_
_entity.id
_entity.type
_entity.pdbx_description
1 polymer ?
#
loop_
_entity_poly.entity_id
_entity_poly.type
_entity_poly.pdbx_seq_one_letter_code
_entity_poly.pdbx_strand_id
1 'polypeptide(L)'
;MNNVARDEAFYQDAVAYRLLLHSHSFRTSKGFRQFRVAGSIADTVIINGRGTVYEIKSDLDTFERLEGQLRDYYTVFSYVNVVIPEEKLACLRECLAAMPEFGKHVGIYVMTRRNALKCVLKPSEHNDALSLIELLKVLRKPEYTKILQTEFGAVPDVSPAMFYGACREMFLTIPVLKAQSLVMNAVKQRNAWTREDLERFPEESRISLYFAYDKMRSVPEIGALRA
;
A
#
# COMPACT_ATOMS: atom_id res chain seq x y z
N MET A 1 -34.52 -1.12 9.43
CA MET A 1 -33.60 -1.50 8.34
C MET A 1 -32.69 -2.56 8.92
N ASN A 2 -32.71 -3.78 8.36
CA ASN A 2 -31.77 -4.83 8.76
C ASN A 2 -30.36 -4.30 8.52
N ASN A 3 -29.64 -4.01 9.60
CA ASN A 3 -28.29 -3.48 9.54
C ASN A 3 -27.36 -4.65 9.23
N VAL A 4 -27.28 -5.03 7.96
CA VAL A 4 -26.31 -6.03 7.49
C VAL A 4 -24.93 -5.44 7.78
N ALA A 5 -24.18 -6.09 8.66
CA ALA A 5 -22.82 -5.68 8.98
C ALA A 5 -21.98 -5.65 7.69
N ARG A 6 -21.27 -4.55 7.45
CA ARG A 6 -20.42 -4.39 6.28
C ARG A 6 -19.10 -5.10 6.53
N ASP A 7 -18.75 -5.99 5.61
CA ASP A 7 -17.51 -6.77 5.65
C ASP A 7 -16.32 -6.00 5.06
N GLU A 8 -15.11 -6.56 5.22
CA GLU A 8 -13.86 -5.97 4.72
C GLU A 8 -13.90 -5.69 3.21
N ALA A 9 -14.50 -6.59 2.41
CA ALA A 9 -14.60 -6.46 0.96
C ALA A 9 -15.37 -5.20 0.55
N PHE A 10 -16.50 -4.93 1.22
CA PHE A 10 -17.26 -3.70 1.02
C PHE A 10 -16.40 -2.44 1.26
N TYR A 11 -15.63 -2.42 2.35
CA TYR A 11 -14.74 -1.29 2.67
C TYR A 11 -13.61 -1.15 1.63
N GLN A 12 -12.98 -2.25 1.22
CA GLN A 12 -11.91 -2.25 0.22
C GLN A 12 -12.38 -1.69 -1.12
N ASP A 13 -13.58 -2.07 -1.56
CA ASP A 13 -14.17 -1.58 -2.80
C ASP A 13 -14.52 -0.09 -2.68
N ALA A 14 -15.09 0.34 -1.57
CA ALA A 14 -15.40 1.76 -1.36
C ALA A 14 -14.14 2.64 -1.32
N VAL A 15 -13.07 2.18 -0.66
CA VAL A 15 -11.76 2.85 -0.63
C VAL A 15 -11.16 2.93 -2.03
N ALA A 16 -11.10 1.81 -2.74
CA ALA A 16 -10.59 1.77 -4.10
C ALA A 16 -11.39 2.68 -5.04
N TYR A 17 -12.72 2.57 -5.04
CA TYR A 17 -13.57 3.39 -5.88
C TYR A 17 -13.34 4.88 -5.63
N ARG A 18 -13.40 5.32 -4.37
CA ARG A 18 -13.34 6.75 -4.02
C ARG A 18 -11.95 7.34 -4.18
N LEU A 19 -10.91 6.64 -3.73
CA LEU A 19 -9.57 7.19 -3.63
C LEU A 19 -8.72 6.90 -4.86
N LEU A 20 -8.97 5.79 -5.55
CA LEU A 20 -8.27 5.42 -6.78
C LEU A 20 -9.04 5.85 -8.03
N LEU A 21 -10.28 5.38 -8.22
CA LEU A 21 -11.02 5.56 -9.50
C LEU A 21 -11.67 6.92 -9.66
N HIS A 22 -12.34 7.43 -8.63
CA HIS A 22 -13.16 8.63 -8.71
C HIS A 22 -12.37 9.92 -8.47
N SER A 23 -11.16 9.84 -7.92
CA SER A 23 -10.30 11.00 -7.74
C SER A 23 -9.63 11.41 -9.05
N HIS A 24 -9.38 12.70 -9.27
CA HIS A 24 -8.62 13.21 -10.44
C HIS A 24 -7.20 12.62 -10.55
N SER A 25 -6.77 11.86 -9.54
CA SER A 25 -5.44 11.26 -9.39
C SER A 25 -5.25 9.99 -10.21
N PHE A 26 -6.28 9.39 -10.82
CA PHE A 26 -6.17 8.07 -11.47
C PHE A 26 -5.04 7.99 -12.53
N ARG A 27 -4.79 9.06 -13.30
CA ARG A 27 -3.68 9.09 -14.28
C ARG A 27 -2.29 8.96 -13.63
N THR A 28 -2.18 9.33 -12.36
CA THR A 28 -0.92 9.43 -11.62
C THR A 28 -0.85 8.51 -10.41
N SER A 29 -1.93 7.77 -10.11
CA SER A 29 -2.05 6.88 -8.95
C SER A 29 -1.96 5.42 -9.36
N LYS A 30 -1.34 4.60 -8.51
CA LYS A 30 -1.42 3.14 -8.60
C LYS A 30 -1.81 2.59 -7.23
N GLY A 31 -2.92 1.87 -7.20
CA GLY A 31 -3.42 1.16 -6.02
C GLY A 31 -2.92 -0.28 -5.99
N PHE A 32 -2.66 -0.79 -4.80
CA PHE A 32 -2.28 -2.18 -4.50
C PHE A 32 -3.14 -2.68 -3.35
N ARG A 33 -3.57 -3.94 -3.40
CA ARG A 33 -4.22 -4.62 -2.27
C ARG A 33 -3.27 -5.59 -1.61
N GLN A 34 -3.49 -5.84 -0.33
CA GLN A 34 -2.78 -6.88 0.43
C GLN A 34 -1.25 -6.72 0.33
N PHE A 35 -0.77 -5.50 0.56
CA PHE A 35 0.63 -5.13 0.40
C PHE A 35 1.40 -5.48 1.68
N ARG A 36 2.28 -6.48 1.60
CA ARG A 36 3.07 -6.93 2.75
C ARG A 36 4.13 -5.91 3.16
N VAL A 37 4.19 -5.59 4.45
CA VAL A 37 5.18 -4.70 5.07
C VAL A 37 5.60 -5.31 6.40
N ALA A 38 6.89 -5.60 6.56
CA ALA A 38 7.41 -6.27 7.75
C ALA A 38 6.55 -7.49 8.16
N GLY A 39 5.95 -7.48 9.37
CA GLY A 39 5.09 -8.55 9.88
C GLY A 39 3.62 -8.46 9.43
N SER A 40 3.21 -7.35 8.82
CA SER A 40 1.81 -7.02 8.55
C SER A 40 1.48 -6.97 7.05
N ILE A 41 0.19 -6.91 6.74
CA ILE A 41 -0.33 -6.81 5.37
C ILE A 41 -1.30 -5.63 5.32
N ALA A 42 -0.92 -4.58 4.60
CA ALA A 42 -1.76 -3.41 4.39
C ALA A 42 -2.89 -3.74 3.41
N ASP A 43 -4.14 -3.43 3.79
CA ASP A 43 -5.31 -3.71 2.96
C ASP A 43 -5.25 -3.00 1.62
N THR A 44 -4.94 -1.71 1.63
CA THR A 44 -4.81 -0.90 0.42
C THR A 44 -3.66 0.09 0.54
N VAL A 45 -2.83 0.15 -0.51
CA VAL A 45 -1.78 1.16 -0.68
C VAL A 45 -2.04 1.92 -1.97
N ILE A 46 -2.00 3.25 -1.92
CA ILE A 46 -2.08 4.11 -3.12
C ILE A 46 -0.77 4.87 -3.27
N ILE A 47 -0.16 4.79 -4.45
CA ILE A 47 1.07 5.49 -4.80
C ILE A 47 0.78 6.55 -5.86
N ASN A 48 0.89 7.83 -5.49
CA ASN A 48 0.66 8.98 -6.38
C ASN A 48 1.73 10.08 -6.22
N GLY A 49 2.99 9.68 -6.32
CA GLY A 49 4.16 10.53 -6.01
C GLY A 49 4.64 10.35 -4.57
N ARG A 50 3.76 9.84 -3.69
CA ARG A 50 4.07 9.27 -2.37
C ARG A 50 3.23 8.01 -2.17
N GLY A 51 3.68 7.08 -1.34
CA GLY A 51 2.88 5.93 -0.91
C GLY A 51 2.02 6.29 0.30
N THR A 52 0.74 5.92 0.26
CA THR A 52 -0.22 6.11 1.36
C THR A 52 -0.94 4.82 1.65
N VAL A 53 -0.93 4.41 2.92
CA VAL A 53 -1.62 3.20 3.40
C VAL A 53 -3.05 3.53 3.86
N TYR A 54 -3.96 2.59 3.62
CA TYR A 54 -5.33 2.58 4.12
C TYR A 54 -5.60 1.21 4.74
N GLU A 55 -5.47 1.13 6.07
CA GLU A 55 -5.83 -0.04 6.87
C GLU A 55 -7.34 0.00 7.15
N ILE A 56 -8.04 -1.11 6.93
CA ILE A 56 -9.48 -1.22 7.10
C ILE A 56 -9.76 -1.97 8.40
N LYS A 57 -10.68 -1.41 9.18
CA LYS A 57 -11.28 -2.06 10.34
C LYS A 57 -12.79 -2.01 10.16
N SER A 58 -13.34 -3.11 9.65
CA SER A 58 -14.75 -3.26 9.28
C SER A 58 -15.68 -3.16 10.48
N ASP A 59 -16.98 -3.35 10.26
CA ASP A 59 -17.98 -3.35 11.33
C ASP A 59 -17.66 -4.44 12.39
N LEU A 60 -17.05 -5.55 11.98
CA LEU A 60 -16.77 -6.71 12.82
C LEU A 60 -15.38 -6.71 13.47
N ASP A 61 -14.46 -5.88 13.01
CA ASP A 61 -13.06 -5.91 13.48
C ASP A 61 -12.84 -5.23 14.84
N THR A 62 -11.82 -5.69 15.57
CA THR A 62 -11.28 -4.99 16.75
C THR A 62 -10.01 -4.21 16.40
N PHE A 63 -9.55 -3.36 17.32
CA PHE A 63 -8.29 -2.62 17.17
C PHE A 63 -7.08 -3.32 17.80
N GLU A 64 -7.22 -4.57 18.25
CA GLU A 64 -6.18 -5.28 19.03
C GLU A 64 -4.84 -5.39 18.29
N ARG A 65 -4.87 -5.56 16.96
CA ARG A 65 -3.66 -5.67 16.13
C ARG A 65 -3.19 -4.34 15.55
N LEU A 66 -3.96 -3.27 15.73
CA LEU A 66 -3.78 -2.02 14.99
C LEU A 66 -2.42 -1.39 15.27
N GLU A 67 -1.97 -1.38 16.52
CA GLU A 67 -0.68 -0.78 16.89
C GLU A 67 0.49 -1.41 16.11
N GLY A 68 0.60 -2.74 16.13
CA GLY A 68 1.65 -3.47 15.43
C GLY A 68 1.61 -3.24 13.92
N GLN A 69 0.41 -3.22 13.34
CA GLN A 69 0.21 -2.91 11.93
C GLN A 69 0.68 -1.50 11.57
N LEU A 70 0.29 -0.49 12.34
CA LEU A 70 0.71 0.90 12.11
C LEU A 70 2.23 1.04 12.24
N ARG A 71 2.84 0.43 13.27
CA ARG A 71 4.31 0.38 13.44
C ARG A 71 4.99 -0.20 12.21
N ASP A 72 4.52 -1.35 11.73
CA ASP A 72 5.06 -2.00 10.54
C ASP A 72 4.93 -1.09 9.30
N TYR A 73 3.76 -0.47 9.08
CA TYR A 73 3.53 0.38 7.91
C TYR A 73 4.44 1.61 7.87
N TYR A 74 4.69 2.24 9.02
CA TYR A 74 5.58 3.39 9.11
C TYR A 74 7.05 3.06 8.82
N THR A 75 7.44 1.78 8.75
CA THR A 75 8.79 1.39 8.31
C THR A 75 9.03 1.60 6.81
N VAL A 76 7.96 1.74 6.01
CA VAL A 76 8.03 1.90 4.54
C VAL A 76 7.30 3.15 4.07
N PHE A 77 6.18 3.50 4.70
CA PHE A 77 5.29 4.57 4.25
C PHE A 77 5.22 5.71 5.25
N SER A 78 5.26 6.96 4.76
CA SER A 78 5.19 8.14 5.62
C SER A 78 3.78 8.60 5.96
N TYR A 79 2.77 8.03 5.28
CA TYR A 79 1.36 8.41 5.41
C TYR A 79 0.53 7.15 5.58
N VAL A 80 -0.11 7.02 6.74
CA VAL A 80 -0.93 5.86 7.08
C VAL A 80 -2.31 6.35 7.53
N ASN A 81 -3.35 5.70 7.02
CA ASN A 81 -4.74 5.97 7.38
C ASN A 81 -5.40 4.72 7.93
N VAL A 82 -6.38 4.93 8.79
CA VAL A 82 -7.32 3.90 9.24
C VAL A 82 -8.71 4.25 8.72
N VAL A 83 -9.39 3.24 8.15
CA VAL A 83 -10.75 3.31 7.61
C VAL A 83 -11.66 2.49 8.51
N ILE A 84 -12.64 3.14 9.12
CA ILE A 84 -13.54 2.54 10.13
C ILE A 84 -15.01 2.88 9.87
N PRO A 85 -15.97 2.13 10.43
CA PRO A 85 -17.33 2.64 10.61
C PRO A 85 -17.33 3.90 11.47
N GLU A 86 -18.25 4.83 11.17
CA GLU A 86 -18.41 6.08 11.91
C GLU A 86 -18.60 5.88 13.42
N GLU A 87 -19.26 4.78 13.80
CA GLU A 87 -19.52 4.39 15.19
C GLU A 87 -18.23 4.10 16.00
N LYS A 88 -17.13 3.70 15.36
CA LYS A 88 -15.87 3.37 16.05
C LYS A 88 -14.92 4.55 16.21
N LEU A 89 -15.31 5.76 15.78
CA LEU A 89 -14.43 6.92 15.75
C LEU A 89 -13.89 7.32 17.14
N ALA A 90 -14.74 7.29 18.18
CA ALA A 90 -14.32 7.64 19.54
C ALA A 90 -13.27 6.65 20.06
N CYS A 91 -13.54 5.34 19.93
CA CYS A 91 -12.62 4.29 20.35
C CYS A 91 -11.30 4.33 19.58
N LEU A 92 -11.32 4.59 18.27
CA LEU A 92 -10.09 4.74 17.49
C LEU A 92 -9.25 5.94 17.99
N ARG A 93 -9.88 7.06 18.34
CA ARG A 93 -9.14 8.22 18.88
C ARG A 93 -8.45 7.92 20.20
N GLU A 94 -9.11 7.19 21.09
CA GLU A 94 -8.50 6.73 22.36
C GLU A 94 -7.34 5.76 22.09
N CYS A 95 -7.52 4.81 21.17
CA CYS A 95 -6.49 3.87 20.75
C CYS A 95 -5.25 4.60 20.19
N LEU A 96 -5.44 5.58 19.30
CA LEU A 96 -4.34 6.38 18.75
C LEU A 96 -3.70 7.30 19.79
N ALA A 97 -4.46 7.83 20.75
CA ALA A 97 -3.90 8.64 21.84
C ALA A 97 -2.99 7.82 22.77
N ALA A 98 -3.22 6.50 22.87
CA ALA A 98 -2.35 5.58 23.60
C ALA A 98 -1.02 5.26 22.86
N MET A 99 -0.84 5.74 21.62
CA MET A 99 0.36 5.56 20.79
C MET A 99 1.05 6.92 20.54
N PRO A 100 1.60 7.58 21.58
CA PRO A 100 2.02 8.98 21.51
C PRO A 100 3.13 9.28 20.47
N GLU A 101 3.93 8.29 20.11
CA GLU A 101 5.06 8.42 19.20
C GLU A 101 4.64 8.63 17.73
N PHE A 102 3.55 8.01 17.28
CA PHE A 102 3.09 8.12 15.88
C PHE A 102 1.58 8.34 15.73
N GLY A 103 0.76 8.11 16.76
CA GLY A 103 -0.70 8.10 16.67
C GLY A 103 -1.31 9.41 16.15
N LYS A 104 -0.70 10.55 16.49
CA LYS A 104 -1.08 11.88 15.97
C LYS A 104 -0.92 12.05 14.46
N HIS A 105 -0.11 11.21 13.82
CA HIS A 105 0.15 11.27 12.38
C HIS A 105 -0.85 10.45 11.55
N VAL A 106 -1.59 9.56 12.19
CA VAL A 106 -2.53 8.64 11.54
C VAL A 106 -3.75 9.40 11.03
N GLY A 107 -4.03 9.28 9.73
CA GLY A 107 -5.25 9.79 9.13
C GLY A 107 -6.44 8.89 9.43
N ILE A 108 -7.64 9.46 9.43
CA ILE A 108 -8.87 8.74 9.75
C ILE A 108 -9.91 9.01 8.68
N TYR A 109 -10.42 7.91 8.12
CA TYR A 109 -11.58 7.90 7.26
C TYR A 109 -12.71 7.14 7.94
N VAL A 110 -13.92 7.67 7.84
CA VAL A 110 -15.13 7.00 8.34
C VAL A 110 -16.02 6.59 7.17
N MET A 111 -16.55 5.37 7.26
CA MET A 111 -17.66 4.91 6.45
C MET A 111 -18.96 5.29 7.15
N THR A 112 -19.64 6.30 6.61
CA THR A 112 -20.92 6.77 7.14
C THR A 112 -22.00 5.70 6.99
N ARG A 113 -23.10 5.83 7.73
CA ARG A 113 -24.29 4.96 7.59
C ARG A 113 -24.93 4.99 6.20
N ARG A 114 -24.63 6.02 5.40
CA ARG A 114 -25.09 6.16 4.01
C ARG A 114 -24.08 5.63 3.00
N ASN A 115 -23.13 4.79 3.43
CA ASN A 115 -22.12 4.16 2.58
C ASN A 115 -21.20 5.15 1.84
N ALA A 116 -21.03 6.34 2.41
CA ALA A 116 -20.07 7.33 1.93
C ALA A 116 -18.80 7.30 2.78
N LEU A 117 -17.65 7.25 2.11
CA LEU A 117 -16.33 7.39 2.72
C LEU A 117 -16.00 8.87 2.93
N LYS A 118 -15.73 9.27 4.17
CA LYS A 118 -15.42 10.65 4.56
C LYS A 118 -14.08 10.72 5.28
N CYS A 119 -13.19 11.61 4.85
CA CYS A 119 -11.98 11.94 5.61
C CYS A 119 -12.36 12.85 6.80
N VAL A 120 -12.11 12.40 8.02
CA VAL A 120 -12.35 13.19 9.25
C VAL A 120 -11.05 13.73 9.83
N LEU A 121 -9.92 13.09 9.55
CA LEU A 121 -8.59 13.57 9.87
C LEU A 121 -7.65 13.20 8.72
N LYS A 122 -6.93 14.19 8.19
CA LYS A 122 -5.90 13.92 7.17
C LYS A 122 -4.65 13.36 7.85
N PRO A 123 -3.96 12.37 7.25
CA PRO A 123 -2.69 11.91 7.77
C PRO A 123 -1.65 13.03 7.64
N SER A 124 -0.68 13.04 8.54
CA SER A 124 0.51 13.89 8.41
C SER A 124 1.74 13.04 8.22
N GLU A 125 2.80 13.64 7.66
CA GLU A 125 4.03 12.92 7.38
C GLU A 125 4.71 12.44 8.67
N HIS A 126 5.15 11.19 8.69
CA HIS A 126 5.97 10.62 9.74
C HIS A 126 7.06 9.73 9.11
N ASN A 127 8.31 10.13 9.26
CA ASN A 127 9.46 9.48 8.61
C ASN A 127 10.41 8.78 9.61
N ASP A 128 10.22 8.99 10.91
CA ASP A 128 11.19 8.61 11.94
C ASP A 128 11.36 7.08 12.04
N ALA A 129 10.33 6.32 11.65
CA ALA A 129 10.35 4.87 11.67
C ALA A 129 10.86 4.23 10.36
N LEU A 130 11.18 5.01 9.32
CA LEU A 130 11.58 4.46 8.02
C LEU A 130 12.81 3.57 8.14
N SER A 131 12.73 2.36 7.57
CA SER A 131 13.77 1.36 7.61
C SER A 131 14.25 1.03 6.20
N LEU A 132 15.53 1.28 5.93
CA LEU A 132 16.14 0.89 4.64
C LEU A 132 16.03 -0.62 4.37
N ILE A 133 16.02 -1.44 5.42
CA ILE A 133 15.85 -2.89 5.29
C ILE A 133 14.42 -3.22 4.82
N GLU A 134 13.40 -2.63 5.44
CA GLU A 134 12.01 -2.87 5.06
C GLU A 134 11.68 -2.27 3.68
N LEU A 135 12.25 -1.10 3.36
CA LEU A 135 12.20 -0.50 2.03
C LEU A 135 12.78 -1.41 0.94
N LEU A 136 13.90 -2.08 1.20
CA LEU A 136 14.46 -3.04 0.25
C LEU A 136 13.58 -4.29 0.11
N LYS A 137 13.04 -4.80 1.22
CA LYS A 137 12.22 -6.02 1.24
C LYS A 137 10.92 -5.90 0.44
N VAL A 138 10.37 -4.69 0.30
CA VAL A 138 9.17 -4.50 -0.52
C VAL A 138 9.46 -4.54 -2.02
N LEU A 139 10.72 -4.46 -2.46
CA LEU A 139 11.13 -4.52 -3.86
C LEU A 139 11.32 -5.95 -4.38
N ARG A 140 11.04 -6.16 -5.66
CA ARG A 140 11.39 -7.38 -6.40
C ARG A 140 12.82 -7.28 -6.94
N LYS A 141 13.46 -8.41 -7.23
CA LYS A 141 14.83 -8.45 -7.77
C LYS A 141 15.10 -7.50 -8.93
N PRO A 142 14.28 -7.46 -9.99
CA PRO A 142 14.50 -6.53 -11.09
C PRO A 142 14.43 -5.06 -10.67
N GLU A 143 13.62 -4.73 -9.66
CA GLU A 143 13.38 -3.36 -9.22
C GLU A 143 14.54 -2.82 -8.41
N TYR A 144 15.01 -3.54 -7.38
CA TYR A 144 16.19 -3.09 -6.63
C TYR A 144 17.45 -3.09 -7.50
N THR A 145 17.58 -4.05 -8.43
CA THR A 145 18.71 -4.10 -9.36
C THR A 145 18.71 -2.86 -10.26
N LYS A 146 17.54 -2.45 -10.77
CA LYS A 146 17.41 -1.24 -11.60
C LYS A 146 17.69 0.04 -10.82
N ILE A 147 17.25 0.12 -9.57
CA ILE A 147 17.57 1.24 -8.68
C ILE A 147 19.09 1.34 -8.52
N LEU A 148 19.77 0.25 -8.12
CA LEU A 148 21.22 0.26 -7.90
C LEU A 148 21.99 0.61 -9.17
N GLN A 149 21.61 0.04 -10.32
CA GLN A 149 22.23 0.36 -11.61
C GLN A 149 22.10 1.85 -11.97
N THR A 150 20.98 2.48 -11.62
CA THR A 150 20.73 3.90 -11.91
C THR A 150 21.46 4.81 -10.92
N GLU A 151 21.50 4.43 -9.65
CA GLU A 151 22.10 5.22 -8.57
C GLU A 151 23.63 5.15 -8.55
N PHE A 152 24.21 3.99 -8.88
CA PHE A 152 25.65 3.74 -8.78
C PHE A 152 26.33 3.46 -10.13
N GLY A 153 25.56 3.35 -11.23
CA GLY A 153 26.09 3.02 -12.56
C GLY A 153 26.50 1.55 -12.72
N ALA A 154 26.33 0.72 -11.70
CA ALA A 154 26.65 -0.71 -11.73
C ALA A 154 25.79 -1.48 -10.71
N VAL A 155 25.80 -2.81 -10.86
CA VAL A 155 25.30 -3.77 -9.88
C VAL A 155 26.46 -4.65 -9.42
N PRO A 156 26.37 -5.31 -8.26
CA PRO A 156 27.45 -6.18 -7.78
C PRO A 156 27.83 -7.25 -8.79
N ASP A 157 29.12 -7.33 -9.12
CA ASP A 157 29.71 -8.44 -9.86
C ASP A 157 30.16 -9.53 -8.88
N VAL A 158 29.20 -10.32 -8.41
CA VAL A 158 29.41 -11.40 -7.44
C VAL A 158 28.59 -12.63 -7.84
N SER A 159 28.90 -13.78 -7.22
CA SER A 159 28.14 -15.00 -7.46
C SER A 159 26.64 -14.85 -7.12
N PRO A 160 25.74 -15.62 -7.76
CA PRO A 160 24.30 -15.53 -7.50
C PRO A 160 23.92 -15.71 -6.02
N ALA A 161 24.66 -16.53 -5.28
CA ALA A 161 24.44 -16.77 -3.85
C ALA A 161 24.71 -15.53 -2.98
N MET A 162 25.65 -14.67 -3.39
CA MET A 162 26.03 -13.45 -2.67
C MET A 162 25.30 -12.20 -3.16
N PHE A 163 24.60 -12.29 -4.31
CA PHE A 163 24.05 -11.14 -5.02
C PHE A 163 23.11 -10.28 -4.18
N TYR A 164 22.15 -10.90 -3.47
CA TYR A 164 21.23 -10.16 -2.61
C TYR A 164 21.94 -9.46 -1.45
N GLY A 165 22.91 -10.14 -0.83
CA GLY A 165 23.73 -9.57 0.24
C GLY A 165 24.48 -8.33 -0.24
N ALA A 166 25.19 -8.43 -1.36
CA ALA A 166 25.93 -7.31 -1.92
C ALA A 166 25.02 -6.15 -2.36
N CYS A 167 23.87 -6.45 -2.98
CA CYS A 167 22.87 -5.43 -3.31
C CYS A 167 22.32 -4.72 -2.06
N ARG A 168 22.09 -5.48 -0.97
CA ARG A 168 21.65 -4.93 0.30
C ARG A 168 22.68 -3.94 0.84
N GLU A 169 23.95 -4.32 0.93
CA GLU A 169 24.99 -3.43 1.43
C GLU A 169 25.06 -2.13 0.61
N MET A 170 24.98 -2.20 -0.72
CA MET A 170 24.91 -1.00 -1.56
C MET A 170 23.66 -0.15 -1.27
N PHE A 171 22.47 -0.78 -1.23
CA PHE A 171 21.21 -0.07 -1.00
C PHE A 171 21.19 0.65 0.36
N LEU A 172 21.76 0.04 1.40
CA LEU A 172 21.81 0.61 2.75
C LEU A 172 22.66 1.89 2.85
N THR A 173 23.45 2.22 1.82
CA THR A 173 24.20 3.50 1.75
C THR A 173 23.37 4.67 1.22
N ILE A 174 22.19 4.42 0.65
CA ILE A 174 21.32 5.45 0.09
C ILE A 174 20.62 6.20 1.25
N PRO A 175 20.59 7.56 1.24
CA PRO A 175 19.83 8.31 2.24
C PRO A 175 18.35 7.87 2.29
N VAL A 176 17.82 7.62 3.49
CA VAL A 176 16.53 6.92 3.69
C VAL A 176 15.35 7.54 2.92
N LEU A 177 15.23 8.87 2.90
CA LEU A 177 14.15 9.54 2.16
C LEU A 177 14.31 9.41 0.63
N LYS A 178 15.55 9.42 0.14
CA LYS A 178 15.84 9.16 -1.27
C LYS A 178 15.51 7.71 -1.61
N ALA A 179 15.95 6.76 -0.78
CA ALA A 179 15.64 5.34 -0.94
C ALA A 179 14.13 5.08 -0.98
N GLN A 180 13.37 5.70 -0.07
CA GLN A 180 11.92 5.60 -0.07
C GLN A 180 11.31 6.12 -1.37
N SER A 181 11.73 7.29 -1.86
CA SER A 181 11.23 7.83 -3.14
C SER A 181 11.52 6.89 -4.32
N LEU A 182 12.73 6.34 -4.39
CA LEU A 182 13.12 5.35 -5.41
C LEU A 182 12.25 4.09 -5.32
N VAL A 183 11.99 3.59 -4.11
CA VAL A 183 11.12 2.44 -3.86
C VAL A 183 9.69 2.71 -4.32
N MET A 184 9.11 3.87 -3.95
CA MET A 184 7.76 4.24 -4.37
C MET A 184 7.64 4.32 -5.88
N ASN A 185 8.64 4.91 -6.54
CA ASN A 185 8.68 5.01 -8.01
C ASN A 185 8.75 3.64 -8.68
N ALA A 186 9.57 2.72 -8.16
CA ALA A 186 9.69 1.37 -8.70
C ALA A 186 8.41 0.55 -8.50
N VAL A 187 7.85 0.54 -7.28
CA VAL A 187 6.61 -0.19 -6.95
C VAL A 187 5.44 0.31 -7.80
N LYS A 188 5.34 1.63 -8.05
CA LYS A 188 4.31 2.23 -8.90
C LYS A 188 4.25 1.61 -10.30
N GLN A 189 5.37 1.10 -10.84
CA GLN A 189 5.40 0.53 -12.20
C GLN A 189 4.81 -0.89 -12.31
N ARG A 190 4.38 -1.53 -11.21
CA ARG A 190 3.94 -2.93 -11.21
C ARG A 190 2.62 -3.20 -11.95
N ASN A 191 1.68 -2.24 -11.97
CA ASN A 191 0.33 -2.46 -12.51
C ASN A 191 0.13 -1.73 -13.85
N ALA A 192 -0.39 -2.47 -14.85
CA ALA A 192 -0.46 -2.07 -16.25
C ALA A 192 -1.72 -1.29 -16.66
N TRP A 193 -2.83 -1.39 -15.91
CA TRP A 193 -4.08 -0.75 -16.34
C TRP A 193 -3.97 0.77 -16.30
N THR A 194 -4.27 1.39 -17.45
CA THR A 194 -4.49 2.83 -17.56
C THR A 194 -5.96 3.17 -17.35
N ARG A 195 -6.30 4.46 -17.35
CA ARG A 195 -7.68 4.91 -17.12
C ARG A 195 -8.52 4.55 -18.31
N GLU A 196 -7.93 4.85 -19.46
CA GLU A 196 -8.43 4.64 -20.78
C GLU A 196 -8.67 3.14 -21.06
N ASP A 197 -7.94 2.24 -20.39
CA ASP A 197 -8.20 0.80 -20.47
C ASP A 197 -9.43 0.39 -19.64
N LEU A 198 -9.56 0.88 -18.40
CA LEU A 198 -10.69 0.52 -17.52
C LEU A 198 -12.01 1.17 -17.93
N GLU A 199 -11.98 2.38 -18.50
CA GLU A 199 -13.18 3.11 -18.92
C GLU A 199 -13.94 2.42 -20.06
N ARG A 200 -13.31 1.45 -20.74
CA ARG A 200 -13.95 0.57 -21.74
C ARG A 200 -14.90 -0.45 -21.14
N PHE A 201 -14.84 -0.65 -19.82
CA PHE A 201 -15.68 -1.61 -19.10
C PHE A 201 -16.77 -0.89 -18.29
N PRO A 202 -17.90 -1.56 -17.99
CA PRO A 202 -18.92 -1.06 -17.08
C PRO A 202 -18.33 -0.71 -15.71
N GLU A 203 -18.83 0.35 -15.10
CA GLU A 203 -18.27 0.94 -13.89
C GLU A 203 -18.18 -0.05 -12.73
N GLU A 204 -19.21 -0.87 -12.57
CA GLU A 204 -19.34 -1.94 -11.59
C GLU A 204 -18.26 -3.01 -11.70
N SER A 205 -17.64 -3.18 -12.87
CA SER A 205 -16.60 -4.19 -13.10
C SER A 205 -15.18 -3.65 -12.92
N ARG A 206 -14.99 -2.33 -12.91
CA ARG A 206 -13.65 -1.70 -13.03
C ARG A 206 -12.72 -2.03 -11.86
N ILE A 207 -13.24 -2.04 -10.63
CA ILE A 207 -12.43 -2.34 -9.42
C ILE A 207 -11.95 -3.78 -9.44
N SER A 208 -12.86 -4.71 -9.72
CA SER A 208 -12.56 -6.14 -9.87
C SER A 208 -11.47 -6.36 -10.92
N LEU A 209 -11.64 -5.78 -12.12
CA LEU A 209 -10.67 -5.89 -13.20
C LEU A 209 -9.30 -5.29 -12.84
N TYR A 210 -9.29 -4.10 -12.23
CA TYR A 210 -8.05 -3.43 -11.82
C TYR A 210 -7.19 -4.30 -10.89
N PHE A 211 -7.80 -4.98 -9.93
CA PHE A 211 -7.09 -5.84 -8.98
C PHE A 211 -6.95 -7.31 -9.42
N ALA A 212 -7.72 -7.77 -10.42
CA ALA A 212 -7.59 -9.13 -10.95
C ALA A 212 -6.29 -9.35 -11.73
N TYR A 213 -5.78 -8.32 -12.41
CA TYR A 213 -4.60 -8.41 -13.28
C TYR A 213 -3.29 -8.64 -12.53
N ASP A 214 -3.15 -8.09 -11.32
CA ASP A 214 -1.97 -8.33 -10.48
C ASP A 214 -1.83 -9.82 -10.10
N LYS A 215 -2.95 -10.56 -10.03
CA LYS A 215 -2.96 -12.03 -9.80
C LYS A 215 -2.59 -12.83 -11.05
N MET A 216 -2.86 -12.32 -12.25
CA MET A 216 -2.57 -13.04 -13.50
C MET A 216 -1.07 -13.10 -13.82
N ARG A 217 -0.25 -12.14 -13.37
CA ARG A 217 1.23 -12.19 -13.54
C ARG A 217 1.97 -13.01 -12.48
N SER A 218 1.32 -13.41 -11.38
CA SER A 218 1.91 -14.32 -10.38
C SER A 218 1.81 -15.80 -10.76
N VAL A 219 1.18 -16.13 -11.88
CA VAL A 219 1.25 -17.45 -12.49
C VAL A 219 2.52 -17.48 -13.35
N PRO A 220 3.53 -18.32 -13.04
CA PRO A 220 4.63 -18.56 -13.98
C PRO A 220 4.02 -18.99 -15.31
N GLU A 221 4.56 -18.49 -16.43
CA GLU A 221 4.12 -18.87 -17.77
C GLU A 221 3.88 -20.40 -17.83
N ILE A 222 2.64 -20.81 -18.11
CA ILE A 222 2.35 -22.18 -18.54
C ILE A 222 2.88 -22.28 -19.97
N GLY A 223 4.19 -22.44 -20.07
CA GLY A 223 4.89 -22.86 -21.28
C GLY A 223 5.38 -24.28 -21.07
N ALA A 224 4.59 -25.27 -21.53
CA ALA A 224 5.01 -26.57 -22.06
C ALA A 224 3.90 -27.62 -21.89
N LEU A 225 2.94 -27.64 -22.82
CA LEU A 225 2.17 -28.84 -23.17
C LEU A 225 1.68 -28.70 -24.62
N ARG A 226 2.66 -28.61 -25.52
CA ARG A 226 2.53 -29.01 -26.93
C ARG A 226 3.87 -29.61 -27.37
N ALA A 227 4.02 -30.89 -27.05
CA ALA A 227 4.69 -31.90 -27.86
C ALA A 227 3.90 -33.19 -27.66
#